data_AF-A0A7K3H6U4-F1
#
_entry.id   AF-A0A7K3H6U4-F1
#
_cell.length_a   1.000
_cell.length_b   1.000
_cell.length_c   1.000
_cell.angle_alpha   90.00
_cell.angle_beta   90.00
_cell.angle_gamma   90.00
#
_symmetry.space_group_name_H-M   'P 1'
#
loop_
_entity.id
_entity.type
_entity.pdbx_description
1 polymer ?
#
loop_
_entity_poly.entity_id
_entity_poly.type
_entity_poly.pdbx_seq_one_letter_code
_entity_poly.pdbx_strand_id
1 'polypeptide(L)'
;MFTDMKQALEAEALEITPLGSDQITHASVAAARHARDKDDLAGLLGALGLPCAEDHLTRLLPHLTSPDIPTGDSMNALTATAASMLKDGDSPEHVRSTLQLSESELTKAVHHADLPALTTVPVPAPDGTADTDGIQALLSWAENHPAAGIRNRAARVRSDLTELTERRAADAAQQEAAERVAKAKAELEAAQEQLRAVKAGGRAATTTGDDTPLTSASRAGKRTKDELAAIRTWARANGYHVADRGTPAKAVLEAYDAAHRSTNLAEAG
;
A
#
# COMPACT_ATOMS: atom_id res chain seq x y z
N MET A 1 -28.75 69.04 -16.81
CA MET A 1 -27.29 68.76 -16.83
C MET A 1 -26.50 69.50 -15.72
N PHE A 2 -27.12 69.98 -14.63
CA PHE A 2 -26.42 70.73 -13.57
C PHE A 2 -26.47 70.06 -12.17
N THR A 3 -27.08 68.89 -12.05
CA THR A 3 -27.14 68.12 -10.80
C THR A 3 -25.83 67.39 -10.50
N ASP A 4 -25.10 67.02 -11.55
CA ASP A 4 -23.85 66.26 -11.46
C ASP A 4 -22.70 67.11 -10.88
N MET A 5 -22.64 68.39 -11.27
CA MET A 5 -21.61 69.31 -10.77
C MET A 5 -21.82 69.73 -9.32
N LYS A 6 -23.07 69.71 -8.84
CA LYS A 6 -23.41 69.98 -7.44
C LYS A 6 -23.08 68.78 -6.54
N GLN A 7 -23.30 67.56 -7.03
CA GLN A 7 -22.84 66.32 -6.38
C GLN A 7 -21.31 66.22 -6.35
N ALA A 8 -20.61 66.65 -7.41
CA ALA A 8 -19.15 66.66 -7.44
C ALA A 8 -18.54 67.61 -6.38
N LEU A 9 -19.14 68.80 -6.19
CA LEU A 9 -18.73 69.75 -5.14
C LEU A 9 -19.10 69.27 -3.72
N GLU A 10 -20.22 68.58 -3.55
CA GLU A 10 -20.57 67.94 -2.27
C GLU A 10 -19.64 66.76 -1.93
N ALA A 11 -19.14 66.04 -2.93
CA ALA A 11 -18.13 65.00 -2.75
C ALA A 11 -16.74 65.56 -2.44
N GLU A 12 -16.39 66.74 -2.97
CA GLU A 12 -15.14 67.44 -2.67
C GLU A 12 -15.17 68.13 -1.29
N ALA A 13 -16.36 68.34 -0.72
CA ALA A 13 -16.58 68.85 0.62
C ALA A 13 -16.62 67.77 1.72
N LEU A 14 -16.35 66.50 1.40
CA LEU A 14 -16.03 65.52 2.44
C LEU A 14 -14.71 65.94 3.09
N GLU A 15 -14.83 66.64 4.21
CA GLU A 15 -13.75 66.96 5.11
C GLU A 15 -12.99 65.67 5.43
N ILE A 16 -11.82 65.49 4.81
CA ILE A 16 -10.88 64.45 5.21
C ILE A 16 -10.47 64.85 6.63
N THR A 17 -11.15 64.25 7.60
CA THR A 17 -10.93 64.53 9.00
C THR A 17 -9.46 64.23 9.26
N PRO A 18 -8.65 65.20 9.70
CA PRO A 18 -7.23 64.94 9.93
C PRO A 18 -7.14 63.81 10.94
N LEU A 19 -6.48 62.71 10.55
CA LEU A 19 -6.37 61.52 11.38
C LEU A 19 -5.85 61.95 12.76
N GLY A 20 -6.62 61.65 13.80
CA GLY A 20 -6.24 61.97 15.17
C GLY A 20 -4.92 61.27 15.53
N SER A 21 -4.12 61.87 16.42
CA SER A 21 -2.82 61.28 16.83
C SER A 21 -2.96 59.84 17.33
N ASP A 22 -4.09 59.50 17.94
CA ASP A 22 -4.39 58.14 18.39
C ASP A 22 -4.62 57.20 17.20
N GLN A 23 -5.32 57.65 16.16
CA GLN A 23 -5.58 56.86 14.95
C GLN A 23 -4.29 56.60 14.17
N ILE A 24 -3.40 57.60 14.08
CA ILE A 24 -2.07 57.45 13.48
C ILE A 24 -1.25 56.42 14.26
N THR A 25 -1.32 56.45 15.59
CA THR A 25 -0.62 55.47 16.45
C THR A 25 -1.19 54.06 16.30
N HIS A 26 -2.52 53.93 16.23
CA HIS A 26 -3.14 52.63 15.99
C HIS A 26 -2.81 52.08 14.59
N ALA A 27 -2.80 52.94 13.56
CA ALA A 27 -2.42 52.55 12.21
C ALA A 27 -0.95 52.15 12.12
N SER A 28 -0.05 52.85 12.82
CA SER A 28 1.38 52.50 12.84
C SER A 28 1.67 51.20 13.59
N VAL A 29 0.96 50.93 14.69
CA VAL A 29 1.02 49.64 15.40
C VAL A 29 0.45 48.50 14.55
N ALA A 30 -0.64 48.75 13.81
CA ALA A 30 -1.19 47.77 12.88
C ALA A 30 -0.21 47.44 11.75
N ALA A 31 0.43 48.45 11.15
CA ALA A 31 1.48 48.26 10.14
C ALA A 31 2.69 47.52 10.71
N ALA A 32 3.11 47.81 11.95
CA ALA A 32 4.19 47.11 12.65
C ALA A 32 3.95 45.60 12.77
N ARG A 33 2.70 45.18 13.01
CA ARG A 33 2.35 43.74 13.07
C ARG A 33 2.43 43.04 11.71
N HIS A 34 2.41 43.78 10.60
CA HIS A 34 2.52 43.21 9.26
C HIS A 34 3.96 43.27 8.69
N ALA A 35 4.83 44.06 9.30
CA ALA A 35 6.23 44.18 8.91
C ALA A 35 7.07 43.01 9.45
N ARG A 36 7.99 42.52 8.63
CA ARG A 36 8.90 41.41 8.98
C ARG A 36 10.17 41.88 9.67
N ASP A 37 10.66 43.04 9.28
CA ASP A 37 11.85 43.66 9.83
C ASP A 37 11.69 45.20 9.88
N LYS A 38 12.71 45.87 10.41
CA LYS A 38 12.70 47.31 10.59
C LYS A 38 12.65 48.07 9.25
N ASP A 39 13.31 47.57 8.22
CA ASP A 39 13.41 48.24 6.92
C ASP A 39 12.08 48.10 6.16
N ASP A 40 11.43 46.94 6.26
CA ASP A 40 10.07 46.68 5.78
C ASP A 40 9.04 47.56 6.49
N LEU A 41 9.16 47.74 7.82
CA LEU A 41 8.31 48.66 8.58
C LEU A 41 8.47 50.11 8.10
N ALA A 42 9.70 50.57 7.89
CA ALA A 42 9.96 51.92 7.38
C ALA A 42 9.33 52.12 6.00
N GLY A 43 9.41 51.10 5.12
CA GLY A 43 8.77 51.10 3.82
C GLY A 43 7.23 51.16 3.90
N LEU A 44 6.61 50.35 4.74
CA LEU A 44 5.16 50.30 4.93
C LEU A 44 4.61 51.61 5.53
N LEU A 45 5.27 52.17 6.53
CA LEU A 45 4.86 53.47 7.10
C LEU A 45 5.03 54.60 6.08
N GLY A 46 6.11 54.59 5.29
CA GLY A 46 6.32 55.55 4.22
C GLY A 46 5.24 55.49 3.13
N ALA A 47 4.83 54.28 2.72
CA ALA A 47 3.78 54.08 1.74
C ALA A 47 2.39 54.56 2.24
N LEU A 48 2.14 54.46 3.54
CA LEU A 48 0.89 54.89 4.19
C LEU A 48 0.91 56.37 4.61
N GLY A 49 2.00 57.10 4.37
CA GLY A 49 2.16 58.50 4.79
C GLY A 49 2.19 58.68 6.32
N LEU A 50 2.55 57.63 7.06
CA LEU A 50 2.63 57.61 8.52
C LEU A 50 4.03 58.05 8.99
N PRO A 51 4.17 58.54 10.23
CA PRO A 51 5.45 59.02 10.75
C PRO A 51 6.51 57.91 10.78
N CYS A 52 7.59 58.11 10.03
CA CYS A 52 8.70 57.17 9.86
C CYS A 52 10.01 57.60 10.56
N ALA A 53 9.93 58.51 11.53
CA ALA A 53 11.10 58.93 12.31
C ALA A 53 11.71 57.75 13.08
N GLU A 54 13.04 57.71 13.20
CA GLU A 54 13.80 56.64 13.85
C GLU A 54 13.32 56.34 15.28
N ASP A 55 12.98 57.38 16.05
CA ASP A 55 12.42 57.22 17.41
C ASP A 55 11.06 56.52 17.41
N HIS A 56 10.24 56.78 16.37
CA HIS A 56 8.93 56.16 16.20
C HIS A 56 9.07 54.70 15.76
N LEU A 57 9.99 54.42 14.84
CA LEU A 57 10.34 53.05 14.44
C LEU A 57 10.81 52.24 15.65
N THR A 58 11.71 52.82 16.47
CA THR A 58 12.26 52.15 17.67
C THR A 58 11.17 51.83 18.69
N ARG A 59 10.16 52.70 18.85
CA ARG A 59 9.00 52.44 19.71
C ARG A 59 8.10 51.32 19.16
N LEU A 60 8.07 51.12 17.84
CA LEU A 60 7.25 50.12 17.16
C LEU A 60 7.96 48.77 16.95
N LEU A 61 9.29 48.71 17.06
CA LEU A 61 10.08 47.47 16.99
C LEU A 61 9.55 46.32 17.88
N PRO A 62 9.08 46.55 19.12
CA PRO A 62 8.52 45.49 19.96
C PRO A 62 7.22 44.87 19.41
N HIS A 63 6.58 45.53 18.45
CA HIS A 63 5.34 45.09 17.81
C HIS A 63 5.56 44.43 16.45
N LEU A 64 6.81 44.30 16.01
CA LEU A 64 7.14 43.49 14.85
C LEU A 64 6.73 42.04 15.09
N THR A 65 6.17 41.42 14.06
CA THR A 65 5.90 39.99 14.09
C THR A 65 7.24 39.27 14.03
N SER A 66 7.77 38.94 15.22
CA SER A 66 8.96 38.12 15.34
C SER A 66 8.69 36.78 14.65
N PRO A 67 9.54 36.32 13.73
CA PRO A 67 9.29 35.11 12.95
C PRO A 67 9.22 33.82 13.77
N ASP A 68 9.43 33.87 15.10
CA ASP A 68 9.40 32.73 16.00
C ASP A 68 8.12 32.56 16.84
N ILE A 69 7.05 33.29 16.51
CA ILE A 69 5.73 32.96 17.06
C ILE A 69 4.80 32.70 15.87
N PRO A 70 4.50 31.43 15.54
CA PRO A 70 3.56 31.13 14.49
C PRO A 70 2.19 31.67 14.89
N THR A 71 1.81 32.75 14.24
CA THR A 71 0.48 33.36 14.25
C THR A 71 -0.56 32.26 14.23
N GLY A 72 -1.35 32.22 15.30
CA GLY A 72 -2.48 31.33 15.40
C GLY A 72 -3.51 31.60 14.31
N ASP A 73 -4.29 30.55 14.08
CA ASP A 73 -5.70 30.63 13.75
C ASP A 73 -6.09 30.95 12.30
N SER A 74 -5.46 30.24 11.38
CA SER A 74 -6.23 29.62 10.30
C SER A 74 -5.64 28.25 10.04
N MET A 75 -6.43 27.18 10.14
CA MET A 75 -6.02 25.83 9.80
C MET A 75 -5.27 25.85 8.47
N ASN A 76 -3.96 25.58 8.50
CA ASN A 76 -3.27 25.30 7.25
C ASN A 76 -3.93 24.03 6.70
N ALA A 77 -4.59 24.12 5.54
CA ALA A 77 -5.41 23.02 5.01
C ALA A 77 -4.60 21.70 4.95
N LEU A 78 -3.29 21.81 4.76
CA LEU A 78 -2.32 20.72 4.80
C LEU A 78 -2.20 20.07 6.18
N THR A 79 -2.24 20.83 7.28
CA THR A 79 -2.22 20.29 8.65
C THR A 79 -3.53 19.56 8.99
N ALA A 80 -4.68 20.04 8.47
CA ALA A 80 -5.96 19.35 8.63
C ALA A 80 -6.00 18.03 7.84
N THR A 81 -5.52 18.03 6.59
CA THR A 81 -5.38 16.82 5.77
C THR A 81 -4.40 15.84 6.40
N ALA A 82 -3.27 16.33 6.92
CA ALA A 82 -2.30 15.49 7.64
C ALA A 82 -2.89 14.85 8.88
N ALA A 83 -3.64 15.61 9.70
CA ALA A 83 -4.35 15.07 10.86
C ALA A 83 -5.39 14.02 10.46
N SER A 84 -6.06 14.17 9.30
CA SER A 84 -6.97 13.15 8.77
C SER A 84 -6.22 11.88 8.37
N MET A 85 -5.14 11.99 7.59
CA MET A 85 -4.33 10.83 7.18
C MET A 85 -3.74 10.08 8.39
N LEU A 86 -3.27 10.82 9.40
CA LEU A 86 -2.79 10.26 10.66
C LEU A 86 -3.90 9.52 11.44
N LYS A 87 -5.14 10.03 11.39
CA LYS A 87 -6.31 9.37 12.01
C LYS A 87 -6.75 8.12 11.24
N ASP A 88 -6.55 8.11 9.93
CA ASP A 88 -6.81 6.96 9.05
C ASP A 88 -5.72 5.88 9.15
N GLY A 89 -4.64 6.15 9.90
CA GLY A 89 -3.59 5.18 10.23
C GLY A 89 -2.32 5.28 9.36
N ASP A 90 -2.18 6.34 8.57
CA ASP A 90 -0.97 6.56 7.78
C ASP A 90 0.22 6.93 8.67
N SER A 91 1.39 6.40 8.31
CA SER A 91 2.64 6.68 9.01
C SER A 91 3.00 8.17 8.91
N PRO A 92 3.44 8.82 10.01
CA PRO A 92 3.79 10.24 10.01
C PRO A 92 4.87 10.60 8.99
N GLU A 93 5.80 9.67 8.68
CA GLU A 93 6.83 9.86 7.66
C GLU A 93 6.25 9.85 6.24
N HIS A 94 5.23 9.03 5.99
CA HIS A 94 4.51 9.00 4.72
C HIS A 94 3.72 10.29 4.50
N VAL A 95 3.06 10.79 5.54
CA VAL A 95 2.31 12.05 5.52
C VAL A 95 3.26 13.24 5.32
N ARG A 96 4.43 13.24 5.99
CA ARG A 96 5.46 14.26 5.83
C ARG A 96 6.01 14.30 4.40
N SER A 97 6.34 13.14 3.83
CA SER A 97 6.84 13.06 2.46
C SER A 97 5.79 13.46 1.42
N THR A 98 4.52 13.12 1.66
CA THR A 98 3.43 13.35 0.70
C THR A 98 2.97 14.80 0.69
N LEU A 99 2.88 15.44 1.87
CA LEU A 99 2.42 16.81 2.02
C LEU A 99 3.57 17.83 2.12
N GLN A 100 4.82 17.35 2.06
CA GLN A 100 6.05 18.15 2.22
C GLN A 100 6.01 19.04 3.46
N LEU A 101 5.45 18.51 4.56
CA LEU A 101 5.30 19.24 5.80
C LEU A 101 6.63 19.37 6.53
N SER A 102 6.81 20.51 7.19
CA SER A 102 7.90 20.68 8.14
C SER A 102 7.64 19.89 9.43
N GLU A 103 8.70 19.58 10.18
CA GLU A 103 8.60 18.82 11.44
C GLU A 103 7.70 19.50 12.48
N SER A 104 7.71 20.84 12.50
CA SER A 104 6.87 21.66 13.35
C SER A 104 5.38 21.66 12.92
N GLU A 105 5.08 21.36 11.65
CA GLU A 105 3.70 21.21 11.17
C GLU A 105 3.18 19.78 11.36
N LEU A 106 4.06 18.78 11.23
CA LEU A 106 3.73 17.39 11.56
C LEU A 106 3.40 17.25 13.05
N THR A 107 4.17 17.86 13.93
CA THR A 107 3.89 17.86 15.38
C THR A 107 2.57 18.55 15.71
N LYS A 108 2.21 19.66 15.03
CA LYS A 108 0.89 20.28 15.14
C LYS A 108 -0.23 19.36 14.63
N ALA A 109 -0.02 18.67 13.51
CA ALA A 109 -1.00 17.72 12.96
C ALA A 109 -1.22 16.51 13.91
N VAL A 110 -0.16 15.98 14.51
CA VAL A 110 -0.22 14.90 15.51
C VAL A 110 -0.97 15.36 16.76
N HIS A 111 -0.70 16.58 17.24
CA HIS A 111 -1.43 17.18 18.36
C HIS A 111 -2.92 17.41 18.02
N HIS A 112 -3.25 17.75 16.77
CA HIS A 112 -4.64 17.88 16.33
C HIS A 112 -5.36 16.55 16.12
N ALA A 113 -4.63 15.49 15.78
CA ALA A 113 -5.16 14.12 15.71
C ALA A 113 -5.43 13.51 17.10
N ASP A 114 -5.19 14.28 18.18
CA ASP A 114 -5.35 13.86 19.59
C ASP A 114 -4.44 12.66 19.95
N LEU A 115 -3.30 12.56 19.25
CA LEU A 115 -2.27 11.57 19.51
C LEU A 115 -1.26 12.17 20.51
N PRO A 116 -0.89 11.45 21.60
CA PRO A 116 0.00 11.99 22.62
C PRO A 116 1.36 12.35 22.03
N ALA A 117 1.81 13.58 22.30
CA ALA A 117 3.12 14.08 21.91
C ALA A 117 4.22 13.09 22.34
N LEU A 118 4.96 12.57 21.35
CA LEU A 118 6.10 11.68 21.54
C LEU A 118 7.15 12.39 22.41
N THR A 119 7.11 12.13 23.71
CA THR A 119 8.24 12.42 24.59
C THR A 119 9.28 11.37 24.30
N THR A 120 10.41 11.81 23.78
CA THR A 120 11.60 11.04 23.44
C THR A 120 12.17 10.33 24.67
N VAL A 121 11.63 9.17 25.01
CA VAL A 121 12.36 8.10 25.68
C VAL A 121 12.96 7.24 24.57
N PRO A 122 14.25 6.82 24.64
CA PRO A 122 14.83 5.94 23.65
C PRO A 122 14.21 4.55 23.81
N VAL A 123 13.07 4.36 23.14
CA VAL A 123 12.40 3.08 22.95
C VAL A 123 13.10 2.41 21.76
N PRO A 124 13.54 1.15 21.88
CA PRO A 124 14.23 0.45 20.80
C PRO A 124 13.31 0.34 19.58
N ALA A 125 13.93 0.25 18.40
CA ALA A 125 13.30 0.18 17.09
C ALA A 125 12.01 -0.65 17.07
N PRO A 126 10.98 -0.26 16.29
CA PRO A 126 9.76 -1.02 16.18
C PRO A 126 10.04 -2.28 15.37
N ASP A 127 10.36 -3.37 16.07
CA ASP A 127 9.97 -4.68 15.56
C ASP A 127 8.44 -4.65 15.42
N GLY A 128 7.97 -4.93 14.21
CA GLY A 128 6.58 -4.82 13.77
C GLY A 128 5.64 -5.83 14.42
N THR A 129 5.43 -5.68 15.72
CA THR A 129 4.32 -6.29 16.43
C THR A 129 3.62 -5.16 17.17
N ALA A 130 2.57 -4.60 16.55
CA ALA A 130 1.58 -3.85 17.32
C ALA A 130 1.29 -4.66 18.58
N ASP A 131 1.46 -4.05 19.75
CA ASP A 131 1.44 -4.70 21.06
C ASP A 131 0.09 -5.44 21.24
N THR A 132 0.06 -6.67 20.74
CA THR A 132 -1.15 -7.48 20.60
C THR A 132 -1.64 -7.88 21.99
N ASP A 133 -0.69 -8.00 22.92
CA ASP A 133 -0.91 -8.19 24.34
C ASP A 133 -1.59 -6.96 24.96
N GLY A 134 -1.17 -5.74 24.59
CA GLY A 134 -1.83 -4.50 25.00
C GLY A 134 -3.28 -4.37 24.51
N ILE A 135 -3.54 -4.70 23.23
CA ILE A 135 -4.90 -4.69 22.66
C ILE A 135 -5.77 -5.76 23.33
N GLN A 136 -5.21 -6.95 23.59
CA GLN A 136 -5.93 -8.03 24.25
C GLN A 136 -6.24 -7.69 25.72
N ALA A 137 -5.34 -6.99 26.41
CA ALA A 137 -5.57 -6.49 27.76
C ALA A 137 -6.73 -5.47 27.79
N LEU A 138 -6.80 -4.56 26.81
CA LEU A 138 -7.90 -3.59 26.69
C LEU A 138 -9.25 -4.25 26.37
N LEU A 139 -9.27 -5.26 25.49
CA LEU A 139 -10.49 -6.03 25.21
C LEU A 139 -10.97 -6.80 26.45
N SER A 140 -10.05 -7.41 27.19
CA SER A 140 -10.34 -8.13 28.43
C SER A 140 -10.86 -7.21 29.54
N TRP A 141 -10.33 -5.98 29.63
CA TRP A 141 -10.87 -4.95 30.51
C TRP A 141 -12.27 -4.51 30.09
N ALA A 142 -12.49 -4.31 28.78
CA ALA A 142 -13.74 -3.82 28.23
C ALA A 142 -14.89 -4.83 28.41
N GLU A 143 -14.63 -6.12 28.43
CA GLU A 143 -15.64 -7.15 28.75
C GLU A 143 -16.10 -7.13 30.21
N ASN A 144 -15.18 -6.86 31.12
CA ASN A 144 -15.48 -6.77 32.55
C ASN A 144 -16.06 -5.39 32.94
N HIS A 145 -16.20 -4.49 31.96
CA HIS A 145 -16.68 -3.14 32.21
C HIS A 145 -18.18 -3.12 32.57
N PRO A 146 -18.63 -2.32 33.55
CA PRO A 146 -20.02 -2.28 33.99
C PRO A 146 -20.99 -1.76 32.91
N ALA A 147 -20.54 -0.85 32.05
CA ALA A 147 -21.37 -0.32 30.96
C ALA A 147 -21.53 -1.32 29.80
N ALA A 148 -22.78 -1.67 29.47
CA ALA A 148 -23.11 -2.63 28.41
C ALA A 148 -22.64 -2.20 27.01
N GLY A 149 -22.61 -0.89 26.72
CA GLY A 149 -22.14 -0.38 25.43
C GLY A 149 -20.65 -0.69 25.16
N ILE A 150 -19.82 -0.69 26.21
CA ILE A 150 -18.39 -0.98 26.09
C ILE A 150 -18.17 -2.48 25.84
N ARG A 151 -18.91 -3.35 26.56
CA ARG A 151 -18.87 -4.80 26.32
C ARG A 151 -19.28 -5.17 24.90
N ASN A 152 -20.36 -4.59 24.39
CA ASN A 152 -20.85 -4.85 23.04
C ASN A 152 -19.84 -4.41 21.96
N ARG A 153 -19.16 -3.28 22.17
CA ARG A 153 -18.09 -2.83 21.27
C ARG A 153 -16.89 -3.78 21.31
N ALA A 154 -16.46 -4.22 22.48
CA ALA A 154 -15.37 -5.19 22.61
C ALA A 154 -15.69 -6.52 21.91
N ALA A 155 -16.92 -7.02 22.06
CA ALA A 155 -17.38 -8.22 21.37
C ALA A 155 -17.35 -8.05 19.84
N ARG A 156 -17.79 -6.89 19.34
CA ARG A 156 -17.74 -6.60 17.90
C ARG A 156 -16.31 -6.53 17.37
N VAL A 157 -15.42 -5.81 18.06
CA VAL A 157 -14.01 -5.70 17.68
C VAL A 157 -13.34 -7.07 17.64
N ARG A 158 -13.67 -7.98 18.57
CA ARG A 158 -13.17 -9.35 18.51
C ARG A 158 -13.67 -10.13 17.31
N SER A 159 -14.97 -10.03 17.01
CA SER A 159 -15.55 -10.66 15.82
C SER A 159 -14.86 -10.16 14.55
N ASP A 160 -14.66 -8.85 14.44
CA ASP A 160 -14.00 -8.22 13.29
C ASP A 160 -12.53 -8.65 13.20
N LEU A 161 -11.82 -8.75 14.34
CA LEU A 161 -10.43 -9.22 14.37
C LEU A 161 -10.34 -10.69 13.93
N THR A 162 -11.24 -11.55 14.40
CA THR A 162 -11.27 -12.96 13.97
C THR A 162 -11.53 -13.06 12.48
N GLU A 163 -12.49 -12.29 11.94
CA GLU A 163 -12.78 -12.27 10.50
C GLU A 163 -11.56 -11.79 9.69
N LEU A 164 -10.86 -10.76 10.14
CA LEU A 164 -9.64 -10.28 9.48
C LEU A 164 -8.51 -11.33 9.52
N THR A 165 -8.34 -12.04 10.63
CA THR A 165 -7.34 -13.11 10.71
C THR A 165 -7.68 -14.29 9.80
N GLU A 166 -8.95 -14.66 9.69
CA GLU A 166 -9.42 -15.70 8.77
C GLU A 166 -9.21 -15.31 7.30
N ARG A 167 -9.54 -14.06 6.94
CA ARG A 167 -9.29 -13.54 5.59
C ARG A 167 -7.80 -13.57 5.23
N ARG A 168 -6.93 -13.12 6.14
CA ARG A 168 -5.47 -13.17 5.93
C ARG A 168 -4.95 -14.60 5.80
N ALA A 169 -5.47 -15.55 6.58
CA ALA A 169 -5.11 -16.96 6.47
C ALA A 169 -5.55 -17.54 5.11
N ALA A 170 -6.74 -17.18 4.63
CA ALA A 170 -7.22 -17.59 3.32
C ALA A 170 -6.37 -16.99 2.18
N ASP A 171 -6.01 -15.71 2.27
CA ASP A 171 -5.13 -15.05 1.30
C ASP A 171 -3.73 -15.69 1.27
N ALA A 172 -3.16 -16.00 2.45
CA ALA A 172 -1.88 -16.70 2.55
C ALA A 172 -1.94 -18.08 1.90
N ALA A 173 -3.00 -18.87 2.17
CA ALA A 173 -3.21 -20.17 1.54
C ALA A 173 -3.37 -20.06 0.01
N GLN A 174 -4.00 -18.98 -0.48
CA GLN A 174 -4.10 -18.71 -1.91
C GLN A 174 -2.74 -18.39 -2.54
N GLN A 175 -1.89 -17.61 -1.86
CA GLN A 175 -0.53 -17.33 -2.34
C GLN A 175 0.31 -18.61 -2.40
N GLU A 176 0.30 -19.44 -1.35
CA GLU A 176 1.00 -20.72 -1.36
C GLU A 176 0.51 -21.65 -2.49
N ALA A 177 -0.80 -21.65 -2.77
CA ALA A 177 -1.36 -22.38 -3.89
C ALA A 177 -0.88 -21.82 -5.24
N ALA A 178 -0.85 -20.49 -5.39
CA ALA A 178 -0.35 -19.83 -6.59
C ALA A 178 1.13 -20.11 -6.82
N GLU A 179 1.95 -20.10 -5.77
CA GLU A 179 3.38 -20.44 -5.82
C GLU A 179 3.59 -21.90 -6.22
N ARG A 180 2.81 -22.83 -5.66
CA ARG A 180 2.85 -24.25 -6.07
C ARG A 180 2.52 -24.41 -7.55
N VAL A 181 1.51 -23.70 -8.05
CA VAL A 181 1.15 -23.70 -9.47
C VAL A 181 2.25 -23.08 -10.32
N ALA A 182 2.85 -21.97 -9.89
CA ALA A 182 3.95 -21.31 -10.59
C ALA A 182 5.17 -22.24 -10.71
N LYS A 183 5.54 -22.93 -9.63
CA LYS A 183 6.62 -23.91 -9.62
C LYS A 183 6.33 -25.07 -10.57
N ALA A 184 5.13 -25.66 -10.50
CA ALA A 184 4.74 -26.74 -11.39
C ALA A 184 4.75 -26.33 -12.88
N LYS A 185 4.34 -25.09 -13.19
CA LYS A 185 4.43 -24.54 -14.54
C LYS A 185 5.87 -24.39 -15.02
N ALA A 186 6.77 -23.89 -14.17
CA ALA A 186 8.18 -23.76 -14.50
C ALA A 186 8.84 -25.13 -14.76
N GLU A 187 8.49 -26.15 -13.96
CA GLU A 187 8.95 -27.52 -14.17
C GLU A 187 8.43 -28.11 -15.49
N LEU A 188 7.16 -27.84 -15.84
CA LEU A 188 6.57 -28.27 -17.09
C LEU A 188 7.23 -27.60 -18.29
N GLU A 189 7.50 -26.30 -18.22
CA GLU A 189 8.24 -25.57 -19.26
C GLU A 189 9.65 -26.11 -19.44
N ALA A 190 10.39 -26.33 -18.34
CA ALA A 190 11.71 -26.95 -18.39
C ALA A 190 11.67 -28.35 -19.03
N ALA A 191 10.68 -29.17 -18.68
CA ALA A 191 10.49 -30.49 -19.30
C ALA A 191 10.13 -30.38 -20.79
N GLN A 192 9.33 -29.39 -21.20
CA GLN A 192 9.03 -29.12 -22.60
C GLN A 192 10.27 -28.68 -23.38
N GLU A 193 11.11 -27.84 -22.80
CA GLU A 193 12.39 -27.44 -23.39
C GLU A 193 13.33 -28.63 -23.55
N GLN A 194 13.45 -29.48 -22.53
CA GLN A 194 14.20 -30.73 -22.63
C GLN A 194 13.68 -31.62 -23.77
N LEU A 195 12.36 -31.76 -23.90
CA LEU A 195 11.76 -32.52 -25.00
C LEU A 195 12.02 -31.88 -26.36
N ARG A 196 11.97 -30.55 -26.46
CA ARG A 196 12.35 -29.82 -27.69
C ARG A 196 13.82 -30.03 -28.02
N ALA A 197 14.71 -29.97 -27.04
CA ALA A 197 16.14 -30.20 -27.20
C ALA A 197 16.45 -31.63 -27.65
N VAL A 198 15.83 -32.64 -27.03
CA VAL A 198 15.96 -34.05 -27.44
C VAL A 198 15.39 -34.28 -28.83
N LYS A 199 14.24 -33.66 -29.16
CA LYS A 199 13.66 -33.75 -30.50
C LYS A 199 14.52 -33.07 -31.56
N ALA A 200 15.10 -31.91 -31.26
CA ALA A 200 16.02 -31.21 -32.16
C ALA A 200 17.34 -31.98 -32.35
N GLY A 201 17.91 -32.50 -31.27
CA GLY A 201 19.11 -33.35 -31.29
C GLY A 201 18.87 -34.70 -31.99
N GLY A 202 17.68 -35.29 -31.85
CA GLY A 202 17.26 -36.49 -32.56
C GLY A 202 16.97 -36.25 -34.05
N ARG A 203 16.46 -35.06 -34.42
CA ARG A 203 16.18 -34.70 -35.82
C ARG A 203 17.45 -34.49 -36.65
N ALA A 204 18.54 -34.02 -36.03
CA ALA A 204 19.83 -33.83 -36.72
C ALA A 204 20.52 -35.15 -37.13
N ALA A 205 20.11 -36.29 -36.56
CA ALA A 205 20.58 -37.62 -36.93
C ALA A 205 19.68 -38.34 -37.96
N THR A 206 18.62 -37.69 -38.46
CA THR A 206 17.69 -38.30 -39.44
C THR A 206 17.44 -37.38 -40.62
N THR A 207 18.51 -37.06 -41.33
CA THR A 207 18.45 -36.64 -42.74
C THR A 207 19.12 -37.71 -43.61
N THR A 208 18.51 -38.88 -43.66
CA THR A 208 18.50 -39.81 -44.80
C THR A 208 17.35 -40.79 -44.54
N GLY A 209 16.32 -40.77 -45.39
CA GLY A 209 15.24 -41.77 -45.37
C GLY A 209 13.85 -41.18 -45.10
N ASP A 210 13.19 -40.89 -46.22
CA ASP A 210 11.77 -41.01 -46.56
C ASP A 210 10.69 -41.36 -45.50
N ASP A 211 9.47 -40.92 -45.81
CA ASP A 211 8.14 -41.25 -45.27
C ASP A 211 7.51 -40.47 -44.08
N THR A 212 6.54 -39.63 -44.47
CA THR A 212 5.16 -39.45 -43.96
C THR A 212 4.86 -39.48 -42.45
N PRO A 213 4.29 -38.42 -41.82
CA PRO A 213 3.85 -38.48 -40.43
C PRO A 213 2.33 -38.75 -40.31
N LEU A 214 1.96 -39.95 -39.86
CA LEU A 214 0.69 -40.19 -39.16
C LEU A 214 0.97 -40.45 -37.66
N THR A 215 0.36 -39.62 -36.83
CA THR A 215 -0.14 -39.88 -35.46
C THR A 215 0.65 -40.82 -34.54
N SER A 216 1.26 -40.22 -33.50
CA SER A 216 1.32 -40.74 -32.12
C SER A 216 1.31 -42.26 -31.94
N ALA A 217 2.46 -42.90 -32.13
CA ALA A 217 2.72 -44.25 -31.64
C ALA A 217 3.67 -44.21 -30.44
N SER A 218 3.05 -44.27 -29.26
CA SER A 218 3.63 -44.73 -28.01
C SER A 218 4.68 -45.82 -28.19
N ARG A 219 5.90 -45.55 -27.72
CA ARG A 219 6.84 -46.49 -27.07
C ARG A 219 6.88 -47.93 -27.61
N ALA A 220 6.88 -48.12 -28.93
CA ALA A 220 7.11 -49.42 -29.57
C ALA A 220 8.59 -49.63 -29.88
N GLY A 221 9.47 -49.28 -28.93
CA GLY A 221 10.81 -49.88 -28.89
C GLY A 221 10.61 -51.36 -28.55
N LYS A 222 11.22 -52.26 -29.32
CA LYS A 222 11.11 -53.73 -29.19
C LYS A 222 10.98 -54.14 -27.72
N ARG A 223 9.75 -54.49 -27.28
CA ARG A 223 9.50 -54.95 -25.91
C ARG A 223 10.47 -56.08 -25.60
N THR A 224 11.17 -55.98 -24.48
CA THR A 224 12.17 -56.98 -24.13
C THR A 224 11.48 -58.31 -23.87
N LYS A 225 12.20 -59.41 -24.05
CA LYS A 225 11.66 -60.76 -23.83
C LYS A 225 11.11 -60.93 -22.40
N ASP A 226 11.69 -60.22 -21.45
CA ASP A 226 11.32 -60.21 -20.04
C ASP A 226 10.01 -59.46 -19.82
N GLU A 227 9.80 -58.31 -20.49
CA GLU A 227 8.53 -57.57 -20.46
C GLU A 227 7.39 -58.42 -21.02
N LEU A 228 7.62 -59.12 -22.12
CA LEU A 228 6.62 -60.05 -22.68
C LEU A 228 6.33 -61.24 -21.75
N ALA A 229 7.27 -61.63 -20.89
CA ALA A 229 7.03 -62.67 -19.87
C ALA A 229 6.17 -62.15 -18.72
N ALA A 230 6.44 -60.92 -18.24
CA ALA A 230 5.63 -60.25 -17.24
C ALA A 230 4.18 -60.05 -17.71
N ILE A 231 3.99 -59.60 -18.96
CA ILE A 231 2.67 -59.44 -19.57
C ILE A 231 1.93 -60.79 -19.65
N ARG A 232 2.63 -61.89 -19.98
CA ARG A 232 2.03 -63.23 -20.00
C ARG A 232 1.57 -63.69 -18.62
N THR A 233 2.36 -63.44 -17.58
CA THR A 233 1.99 -63.77 -16.20
C THR A 233 0.78 -62.95 -15.74
N TRP A 234 0.78 -61.64 -16.01
CA TRP A 234 -0.36 -60.77 -15.72
C TRP A 234 -1.62 -61.20 -16.47
N ALA A 235 -1.49 -61.49 -17.76
CA ALA A 235 -2.61 -61.90 -18.60
C ALA A 235 -3.28 -63.19 -18.09
N ARG A 236 -2.48 -64.19 -17.67
CA ARG A 236 -3.00 -65.43 -17.08
C ARG A 236 -3.68 -65.19 -15.73
N ALA A 237 -3.13 -64.31 -14.90
CA ALA A 237 -3.75 -63.94 -13.62
C ALA A 237 -5.10 -63.22 -13.82
N ASN A 238 -5.27 -62.51 -14.94
CA ASN A 238 -6.50 -61.81 -15.33
C ASN A 238 -7.44 -62.65 -16.22
N GLY A 239 -7.14 -63.95 -16.41
CA GLY A 239 -8.01 -64.87 -17.16
C GLY A 239 -7.90 -64.78 -18.69
N TYR A 240 -6.92 -64.05 -19.24
CA TYR A 240 -6.68 -64.00 -20.68
C TYR A 240 -5.90 -65.24 -21.16
N HIS A 241 -6.38 -65.85 -22.25
CA HIS A 241 -5.68 -66.98 -22.88
C HIS A 241 -4.54 -66.48 -23.77
N VAL A 242 -3.29 -66.77 -23.38
CA VAL A 242 -2.08 -66.33 -24.09
C VAL A 242 -1.18 -67.52 -24.37
N ALA A 243 -0.69 -67.62 -25.61
CA ALA A 243 0.24 -68.65 -26.05
C ALA A 243 1.56 -68.62 -25.24
N ASP A 244 2.13 -69.80 -24.99
CA ASP A 244 3.37 -69.93 -24.20
C ASP A 244 4.62 -69.35 -24.90
N ARG A 245 4.58 -69.19 -26.23
CA ARG A 245 5.66 -68.60 -27.02
C ARG A 245 5.12 -67.61 -28.04
N GLY A 246 5.91 -66.58 -28.31
CA GLY A 246 5.61 -65.54 -29.29
C GLY A 246 4.99 -64.29 -28.69
N THR A 247 4.53 -63.42 -29.57
CA THR A 247 3.94 -62.13 -29.19
C THR A 247 2.50 -62.34 -28.70
N PRO A 248 2.14 -61.88 -27.49
CA PRO A 248 0.77 -61.97 -26.99
C PRO A 248 -0.19 -61.16 -27.88
N ALA A 249 -1.47 -61.51 -27.85
CA ALA A 249 -2.49 -60.83 -28.64
C ALA A 249 -2.52 -59.33 -28.33
N LYS A 250 -2.76 -58.51 -29.36
CA LYS A 250 -2.76 -57.04 -29.24
C LYS A 250 -3.72 -56.54 -28.15
N ALA A 251 -4.88 -57.19 -27.99
CA ALA A 251 -5.86 -56.88 -26.96
C ALA A 251 -5.30 -57.04 -25.52
N VAL A 252 -4.45 -58.05 -25.29
CA VAL A 252 -3.82 -58.29 -23.99
C VAL A 252 -2.74 -57.25 -23.70
N LEU A 253 -1.98 -56.83 -24.72
CA LEU A 253 -1.00 -55.76 -24.60
C LEU A 253 -1.67 -54.42 -24.23
N GLU A 254 -2.79 -54.11 -24.88
CA GLU A 254 -3.55 -52.88 -24.63
C GLU A 254 -4.18 -52.87 -23.23
N ALA A 255 -4.76 -54.00 -22.79
CA ALA A 255 -5.30 -54.14 -21.44
C ALA A 255 -4.21 -54.01 -20.36
N TYR A 256 -3.03 -54.59 -20.61
CA TYR A 256 -1.87 -54.44 -19.72
C TYR A 256 -1.40 -52.99 -19.65
N ASP A 257 -1.26 -52.32 -20.79
CA ASP A 257 -0.85 -50.91 -20.84
C ASP A 257 -1.87 -49.99 -20.15
N ALA A 258 -3.18 -50.25 -20.28
CA ALA A 258 -4.23 -49.49 -19.61
C ALA A 258 -4.21 -49.67 -18.08
N ALA A 259 -4.05 -50.91 -17.61
CA ALA A 259 -3.95 -51.22 -16.18
C ALA A 259 -2.71 -50.56 -15.55
N HIS A 260 -1.55 -50.63 -16.20
CA HIS A 260 -0.33 -50.08 -15.64
C HIS A 260 -0.18 -48.56 -15.85
N ARG A 261 -0.88 -47.98 -16.84
CA ARG A 261 -0.97 -46.51 -16.99
C ARG A 261 -1.80 -45.90 -15.85
N SER A 262 -2.88 -46.56 -15.45
CA SER A 262 -3.73 -46.08 -14.34
C SER A 262 -3.02 -46.18 -12.98
N THR A 263 -2.23 -47.23 -12.73
CA THR A 263 -1.41 -47.33 -11.51
C THR A 263 -0.36 -46.22 -11.42
N ASN A 264 0.37 -45.94 -12.51
CA ASN A 264 1.35 -44.84 -12.55
C ASN A 264 0.71 -43.44 -12.42
N LEU A 265 -0.57 -43.29 -12.76
CA LEU A 265 -1.31 -42.03 -12.60
C LEU A 265 -1.83 -41.86 -11.16
N ALA A 266 -2.07 -42.97 -10.44
CA ALA A 266 -2.56 -42.96 -9.06
C ALA A 266 -1.44 -42.80 -8.01
N GLU A 267 -0.19 -43.18 -8.32
CA GLU A 267 0.98 -42.93 -7.44
C GLU A 267 1.59 -41.53 -7.62
N ALA A 268 1.13 -40.75 -8.60
CA ALA A 268 1.67 -39.43 -8.95
C ALA A 268 0.77 -38.24 -8.54
N GLY A 269 -0.32 -38.49 -7.79
CA GLY A 269 -1.23 -37.47 -7.24
C GLY A 269 -1.36 -37.62 -5.74
#